data_AF-F4R909-F1
#
_entry.id   AF-F4R909-F1
#
_cell.length_a   1.000
_cell.length_b   1.000
_cell.length_c   1.000
_cell.angle_alpha   90.00
_cell.angle_beta   90.00
_cell.angle_gamma   90.00
#
_symmetry.space_group_name_H-M   'P 1'
#
loop_
_entity.id
_entity.type
_entity.pdbx_description
1 polymer ?
#
loop_
_entity_poly.entity_id
_entity_poly.type
_entity_poly.pdbx_seq_one_letter_code
_entity_poly.pdbx_strand_id
1 'polypeptide(L)'
;MKCRSSWFGCCKIGICYDRQLPNLGRTLAGCQGSTTRLVHAKDKKVTNDNLCFLLGKTPVPSDVKPDPGVKCIPNSQAFPSLKQLPDVEFGEGKFLTRFTTISFLKDTKVSSVRFGIKNFPLSLDREALNSAFQVYEAMNAGLRSLGETPKGKILRSLKGTTFFLKFQLRCKDKDVTSPQGAKHQMLKVLKNCVGCTADDKAEVKKLAAACGITDFSKP
;
A
#
# COMPACT_ATOMS: atom_id res chain seq x y z
N MET A 1 -25.03 23.59 -47.69
CA MET A 1 -24.03 24.53 -47.17
C MET A 1 -24.19 24.70 -45.66
N LYS A 2 -23.25 24.15 -44.89
CA LYS A 2 -22.79 24.61 -43.56
C LYS A 2 -21.65 23.68 -43.13
N CYS A 3 -20.45 24.23 -43.03
CA CYS A 3 -19.20 23.52 -42.84
C CYS A 3 -19.08 22.88 -41.45
N ARG A 4 -18.56 21.66 -41.43
CA ARG A 4 -17.92 21.02 -40.28
C ARG A 4 -16.51 21.60 -40.14
N SER A 5 -16.12 21.96 -38.91
CA SER A 5 -14.73 22.25 -38.55
C SER A 5 -14.24 21.18 -37.59
N SER A 6 -13.52 20.22 -38.16
CA SER A 6 -12.38 19.55 -37.53
C SER A 6 -11.19 20.53 -37.47
N TRP A 7 -10.27 20.32 -36.51
CA TRP A 7 -8.80 20.21 -36.69
C TRP A 7 -8.02 20.68 -35.43
N PHE A 8 -7.18 19.76 -34.92
CA PHE A 8 -5.81 19.91 -34.39
C PHE A 8 -5.47 21.03 -33.36
N GLY A 9 -4.57 20.86 -32.40
CA GLY A 9 -3.53 19.85 -32.24
C GLY A 9 -2.64 20.14 -31.03
N CYS A 10 -1.62 19.30 -30.90
CA CYS A 10 -0.61 19.18 -29.86
C CYS A 10 -0.02 20.50 -29.32
N CYS A 11 0.08 20.58 -27.98
CA CYS A 11 1.04 21.47 -27.31
C CYS A 11 2.40 20.74 -27.23
N LYS A 12 3.30 21.07 -28.16
CA LYS A 12 4.72 20.70 -28.11
C LYS A 12 5.52 22.00 -27.99
N ILE A 13 6.27 22.09 -26.89
CA ILE A 13 7.54 22.82 -26.76
C ILE A 13 7.41 24.35 -26.73
N GLY A 14 7.88 24.91 -25.62
CA GLY A 14 7.82 26.33 -25.32
C GLY A 14 8.62 27.19 -26.28
N ILE A 15 8.00 28.30 -26.67
CA ILE A 15 8.64 29.51 -27.15
C ILE A 15 7.82 30.66 -26.55
N CYS A 16 8.42 31.41 -25.63
CA CYS A 16 7.86 32.68 -25.15
C CYS A 16 8.09 33.73 -26.25
N TYR A 17 7.04 34.37 -26.73
CA TYR A 17 7.15 35.60 -27.52
C TYR A 17 6.90 36.80 -26.61
N ASP A 18 7.95 37.61 -26.48
CA ASP A 18 7.93 38.89 -25.80
C ASP A 18 7.21 39.93 -26.69
N ARG A 19 6.13 40.51 -26.19
CA ARG A 19 5.33 41.50 -26.92
C ARG A 19 5.82 42.89 -26.52
N GLN A 20 6.66 43.48 -27.35
CA GLN A 20 7.09 44.89 -27.20
C GLN A 20 5.88 45.83 -27.34
N LEU A 21 5.63 46.63 -26.30
CA LEU A 21 4.78 47.82 -26.34
C LEU A 21 5.66 49.07 -26.29
N PRO A 22 5.35 50.13 -27.06
CA PRO A 22 6.15 51.34 -27.07
C PRO A 22 5.76 52.31 -25.95
N ASN A 23 6.81 52.87 -25.33
CA ASN A 23 6.92 54.20 -24.71
C ASN A 23 5.82 54.68 -23.75
N LEU A 24 6.12 54.62 -22.44
CA LEU A 24 5.85 55.69 -21.47
C LEU A 24 6.83 55.57 -20.29
N GLY A 25 7.34 56.71 -19.83
CA GLY A 25 8.55 56.82 -19.02
C GLY A 25 8.42 56.53 -17.52
N ARG A 26 9.60 56.52 -16.89
CA ARG A 26 9.89 56.60 -15.45
C ARG A 26 9.39 55.45 -14.57
N THR A 27 10.34 54.68 -14.04
CA THR A 27 10.84 54.76 -12.64
C THR A 27 11.60 53.46 -12.34
N LEU A 28 12.86 53.57 -11.97
CA LEU A 28 13.68 52.46 -11.48
C LEU A 28 13.16 52.02 -10.11
N ALA A 29 12.42 50.92 -10.06
CA ALA A 29 12.16 50.16 -8.85
C ALA A 29 12.89 48.83 -8.96
N GLY A 30 13.98 48.70 -8.19
CA GLY A 30 14.68 47.42 -8.03
C GLY A 30 13.80 46.44 -7.27
N CYS A 31 13.42 45.35 -7.92
CA CYS A 31 12.89 44.17 -7.24
C CYS A 31 14.01 43.14 -7.12
N GLN A 32 14.62 43.07 -5.93
CA GLN A 32 15.37 41.90 -5.48
C GLN A 32 14.38 40.73 -5.31
N GLY A 33 14.10 40.03 -6.40
CA GLY A 33 13.39 38.76 -6.37
C GLY A 33 14.35 37.67 -5.91
N SER A 34 14.31 37.33 -4.63
CA SER A 34 14.90 36.12 -4.08
C SER A 34 14.45 34.91 -4.90
N THR A 35 15.36 34.34 -5.70
CA THR A 35 15.21 33.00 -6.25
C THR A 35 15.23 32.00 -5.11
N THR A 36 14.07 31.74 -4.51
CA THR A 36 13.86 30.53 -3.74
C THR A 36 13.96 29.38 -4.73
N ARG A 37 15.15 28.76 -4.81
CA ARG A 37 15.32 27.48 -5.52
C ARG A 37 14.30 26.52 -4.91
N LEU A 38 13.25 26.23 -5.67
CA LEU A 38 12.46 25.02 -5.52
C LEU A 38 13.44 23.86 -5.66
N VAL A 39 13.96 23.41 -4.52
CA VAL A 39 14.72 22.18 -4.40
C VAL A 39 13.73 21.09 -4.81
N HIS A 40 13.80 20.70 -6.08
CA HIS A 40 13.17 19.48 -6.54
C HIS A 40 13.80 18.38 -5.69
N ALA A 41 13.08 17.94 -4.67
CA ALA A 41 13.38 16.71 -3.97
C ALA A 41 13.42 15.65 -5.06
N LYS A 42 14.63 15.23 -5.43
CA LYS A 42 14.83 14.08 -6.30
C LYS A 42 14.12 12.94 -5.59
N ASP A 43 13.02 12.48 -6.17
CA ASP A 43 12.44 11.19 -5.85
C ASP A 43 13.58 10.18 -6.00
N LYS A 44 14.17 9.79 -4.86
CA LYS A 44 15.08 8.66 -4.81
C LYS A 44 14.25 7.49 -5.28
N LYS A 45 14.51 7.02 -6.49
CA LYS A 45 14.16 5.68 -6.94
C LYS A 45 14.79 4.74 -5.91
N VAL A 46 14.02 4.34 -4.91
CA VAL A 46 14.39 3.30 -3.96
C VAL A 46 14.56 2.06 -4.82
N THR A 47 15.80 1.71 -5.15
CA THR A 47 16.08 0.41 -5.71
C THR A 47 15.85 -0.59 -4.58
N ASN A 48 15.19 -1.70 -4.88
CA ASN A 48 14.85 -2.75 -3.91
C ASN A 48 16.09 -3.40 -3.26
N ASP A 49 17.30 -2.93 -3.58
CA ASP A 49 18.58 -3.61 -3.38
C ASP A 49 19.06 -3.62 -1.91
N ASN A 50 18.40 -2.90 -1.00
CA ASN A 50 18.86 -2.78 0.39
C ASN A 50 17.75 -3.02 1.45
N LEU A 51 16.63 -3.63 1.08
CA LEU A 51 15.61 -3.98 2.08
C LEU A 51 16.06 -5.22 2.85
N CYS A 52 16.22 -5.08 4.17
CA CYS A 52 16.83 -6.09 5.04
C CYS A 52 16.05 -7.43 5.12
N PHE A 53 14.80 -7.46 4.65
CA PHE A 53 13.95 -8.66 4.59
C PHE A 53 13.91 -9.30 3.19
N LEU A 54 14.54 -8.70 2.17
CA LEU A 54 14.69 -9.27 0.83
C LEU A 54 15.99 -10.07 0.72
N LEU A 55 16.02 -11.23 1.39
CA LEU A 55 17.25 -12.02 1.57
C LEU A 55 17.44 -13.13 0.53
N GLY A 56 16.40 -13.45 -0.22
CA GLY A 56 16.47 -14.51 -1.22
C GLY A 56 16.85 -14.04 -2.62
N LYS A 57 17.10 -15.01 -3.51
CA LYS A 57 17.55 -14.79 -4.89
C LYS A 57 16.41 -14.64 -5.89
N THR A 58 15.17 -14.89 -5.45
CA THR A 58 14.00 -14.86 -6.33
C THR A 58 13.55 -13.41 -6.54
N PRO A 59 13.38 -12.95 -7.79
CA PRO A 59 12.89 -11.61 -8.04
C PRO A 59 11.48 -11.44 -7.49
N VAL A 60 11.28 -10.40 -6.69
CA VAL A 60 9.96 -10.04 -6.18
C VAL A 60 9.14 -9.39 -7.31
N PRO A 61 7.88 -9.82 -7.53
CA PRO A 61 7.00 -9.23 -8.53
C PRO A 61 6.83 -7.70 -8.34
N SER A 62 6.73 -6.96 -9.46
CA SER A 62 6.67 -5.49 -9.45
C SER A 62 5.43 -4.88 -8.80
N ASP A 63 4.39 -5.69 -8.57
CA ASP A 63 3.18 -5.30 -7.83
C ASP A 63 3.40 -5.26 -6.31
N VAL A 64 4.45 -5.90 -5.80
CA VAL A 64 4.81 -5.90 -4.38
C VAL A 64 5.84 -4.80 -4.14
N LYS A 65 5.39 -3.72 -3.49
CA LYS A 65 6.19 -2.53 -3.20
C LYS A 65 6.24 -2.31 -1.69
N PRO A 66 7.10 -3.04 -0.97
CA PRO A 66 7.22 -2.88 0.48
C PRO A 66 7.80 -1.50 0.82
N ASP A 67 7.40 -0.97 1.97
CA ASP A 67 7.85 0.36 2.41
C ASP A 67 9.32 0.32 2.88
N PRO A 68 10.17 1.23 2.41
CA PRO A 68 11.58 1.30 2.81
C PRO A 68 11.81 1.68 4.27
N GLY A 69 10.80 2.22 4.96
CA GLY A 69 10.85 2.54 6.38
C GLY A 69 10.74 1.32 7.30
N VAL A 70 10.45 0.13 6.76
CA VAL A 70 10.41 -1.12 7.54
C VAL A 70 11.82 -1.52 7.95
N LYS A 71 12.03 -1.76 9.25
CA LYS A 71 13.32 -2.14 9.84
C LYS A 71 13.31 -3.61 10.24
N CYS A 72 14.44 -4.29 10.08
CA CYS A 72 14.59 -5.65 10.59
C CYS A 72 15.12 -5.63 12.01
N ILE A 73 14.62 -6.57 12.81
CA ILE A 73 15.06 -6.76 14.19
C ILE A 73 16.24 -7.75 14.16
N PRO A 74 17.44 -7.37 14.61
CA PRO A 74 18.60 -8.26 14.64
C PRO A 74 18.34 -9.50 15.51
N ASN A 75 18.91 -10.65 15.13
CA ASN A 75 18.80 -11.91 15.87
C ASN A 75 17.36 -12.38 16.15
N SER A 76 16.43 -12.01 15.27
CA SER A 76 15.02 -12.40 15.35
C SER A 76 14.62 -13.27 14.17
N GLN A 77 13.43 -13.89 14.27
CA GLN A 77 12.86 -14.69 13.18
C GLN A 77 11.36 -14.42 13.09
N ALA A 78 10.88 -14.11 11.88
CA ALA A 78 9.46 -13.87 11.65
C ALA A 78 8.63 -15.17 11.69
N PHE A 79 9.24 -16.28 11.23
CA PHE A 79 8.60 -17.59 11.13
C PHE A 79 9.49 -18.65 11.78
N PRO A 80 8.98 -19.48 12.71
CA PRO A 80 9.77 -20.54 13.35
C PRO A 80 10.40 -21.54 12.36
N SER A 81 9.75 -21.77 11.22
CA SER A 81 10.23 -22.69 10.18
C SER A 81 11.19 -22.05 9.17
N LEU A 82 11.39 -20.73 9.19
CA LEU A 82 12.22 -20.01 8.22
C LEU A 82 13.22 -19.10 8.95
N LYS A 83 14.32 -19.70 9.41
CA LYS A 83 15.39 -18.99 10.13
C LYS A 83 16.05 -17.86 9.35
N GLN A 84 15.92 -17.88 8.02
CA GLN A 84 16.54 -16.89 7.15
C GLN A 84 15.78 -15.56 7.14
N LEU A 85 14.48 -15.53 7.49
CA LEU A 85 13.67 -14.30 7.41
C LEU A 85 13.61 -13.62 8.78
N PRO A 86 14.27 -12.46 8.98
CA PRO A 86 14.21 -11.75 10.24
C PRO A 86 12.79 -11.23 10.51
N ASP A 87 12.48 -11.02 11.80
CA ASP A 87 11.30 -10.24 12.17
C ASP A 87 11.51 -8.77 11.77
N VAL A 88 10.41 -8.07 11.54
CA VAL A 88 10.41 -6.68 11.09
C VAL A 88 9.51 -5.82 11.93
N GLU A 89 9.81 -4.53 11.96
CA GLU A 89 9.01 -3.51 12.62
C GLU A 89 8.82 -2.26 11.77
N PHE A 90 7.69 -1.58 12.00
CA PHE A 90 7.33 -0.34 11.34
C PHE A 90 6.53 0.57 12.27
N GLY A 91 6.67 1.88 12.08
CA GLY A 91 6.03 2.92 12.88
C GLY A 91 6.90 3.40 14.03
N GLU A 92 6.35 4.27 14.87
CA GLU A 92 7.04 4.90 15.99
C GLU A 92 6.10 5.02 17.20
N GLY A 93 6.68 5.19 18.39
CA GLY A 93 5.94 5.37 19.65
C GLY A 93 4.90 4.27 19.87
N LYS A 94 3.64 4.67 20.13
CA LYS A 94 2.53 3.75 20.38
C LYS A 94 2.07 2.94 19.16
N PHE A 95 2.53 3.29 17.96
CA PHE A 95 2.17 2.63 16.70
C PHE A 95 3.30 1.76 16.13
N LEU A 96 4.42 1.66 16.86
CA LEU A 96 5.48 0.71 16.54
C LEU A 96 4.92 -0.70 16.59
N THR A 97 4.91 -1.36 15.44
CA THR A 97 4.33 -2.67 15.26
C THR A 97 5.42 -3.63 14.80
N ARG A 98 5.54 -4.78 15.46
CA ARG A 98 6.43 -5.88 15.06
C ARG A 98 5.63 -7.01 14.44
N PHE A 99 6.11 -7.63 13.38
CA PHE A 99 5.33 -8.68 12.71
C PHE A 99 5.02 -9.85 13.67
N THR A 100 5.99 -10.36 14.41
CA THR A 100 5.75 -11.47 15.36
C THR A 100 4.71 -11.14 16.42
N THR A 101 4.54 -9.87 16.82
CA THR A 101 3.55 -9.50 17.84
C THR A 101 2.12 -9.51 17.32
N ILE A 102 1.93 -9.34 16.01
CA ILE A 102 0.61 -9.31 15.36
C ILE A 102 0.45 -10.40 14.30
N SER A 103 1.27 -11.45 14.36
CA SER A 103 1.27 -12.52 13.37
C SER A 103 0.07 -13.45 13.55
N PHE A 104 -0.57 -13.81 12.44
CA PHE A 104 -1.64 -14.83 12.40
C PHE A 104 -1.17 -16.19 12.93
N LEU A 105 0.14 -16.44 13.00
CA LEU A 105 0.72 -17.66 13.57
C LEU A 105 0.48 -17.81 15.07
N LYS A 106 0.11 -16.72 15.77
CA LYS A 106 -0.23 -16.76 17.19
C LYS A 106 -1.51 -17.53 17.48
N ASP A 107 -2.42 -17.61 16.51
CA ASP A 107 -3.67 -18.34 16.63
C ASP A 107 -3.88 -19.23 15.42
N THR A 108 -3.33 -20.45 15.51
CA THR A 108 -3.43 -21.46 14.44
C THR A 108 -4.79 -22.17 14.41
N LYS A 109 -5.68 -21.90 15.37
CA LYS A 109 -7.01 -22.51 15.46
C LYS A 109 -8.04 -21.81 14.58
N VAL A 110 -7.75 -20.58 14.15
CA VAL A 110 -8.64 -19.77 13.30
C VAL A 110 -8.02 -19.50 11.94
N SER A 111 -8.85 -19.17 10.95
CA SER A 111 -8.38 -18.73 9.65
C SER A 111 -7.59 -17.41 9.77
N SER A 112 -6.64 -17.15 8.87
CA SER A 112 -5.87 -15.90 8.90
C SER A 112 -6.74 -14.65 8.70
N VAL A 113 -7.88 -14.80 8.03
CA VAL A 113 -8.89 -13.74 7.89
C VAL A 113 -9.69 -13.57 9.18
N ARG A 114 -10.10 -14.64 9.86
CA ARG A 114 -10.74 -14.53 11.19
C ARG A 114 -9.80 -13.90 12.21
N PHE A 115 -8.51 -14.25 12.18
CA PHE A 115 -7.48 -13.55 12.93
C PHE A 115 -7.48 -12.05 12.61
N GLY A 116 -7.51 -11.70 11.31
CA GLY A 116 -7.58 -10.32 10.86
C GLY A 116 -8.80 -9.57 11.41
N ILE A 117 -9.99 -10.16 11.31
CA ILE A 117 -11.25 -9.60 11.86
C ILE A 117 -11.12 -9.28 13.34
N LYS A 118 -10.55 -10.20 14.13
CA LYS A 118 -10.44 -10.07 15.58
C LYS A 118 -9.42 -8.99 16.00
N ASN A 119 -8.30 -8.89 15.29
CA ASN A 119 -7.15 -8.10 15.73
C ASN A 119 -7.05 -6.72 15.05
N PHE A 120 -7.71 -6.53 13.91
CA PHE A 120 -7.64 -5.28 13.13
C PHE A 120 -9.03 -4.75 12.82
N PRO A 121 -9.84 -4.42 13.85
CA PRO A 121 -11.18 -3.88 13.64
C PRO A 121 -11.12 -2.49 12.99
N LEU A 122 -12.20 -2.10 12.31
CA LEU A 122 -12.31 -0.77 11.70
C LEU A 122 -12.20 0.38 12.71
N SER A 123 -12.44 0.12 13.99
CA SER A 123 -12.28 1.09 15.09
C SER A 123 -10.82 1.34 15.48
N LEU A 124 -9.89 0.46 15.09
CA LEU A 124 -8.46 0.63 15.37
C LEU A 124 -7.94 1.93 14.76
N ASP A 125 -6.90 2.53 15.31
CA ASP A 125 -6.31 3.74 14.74
C ASP A 125 -5.80 3.50 13.30
N ARG A 126 -5.91 4.51 12.43
CA ARG A 126 -5.47 4.39 11.02
C ARG A 126 -3.96 4.13 10.93
N GLU A 127 -3.16 4.79 11.75
CA GLU A 127 -1.70 4.63 11.78
C GLU A 127 -1.33 3.24 12.27
N ALA A 128 -2.04 2.72 13.29
CA ALA A 128 -1.88 1.34 13.74
C ALA A 128 -2.19 0.31 12.62
N LEU A 129 -3.28 0.51 11.88
CA LEU A 129 -3.60 -0.33 10.72
C LEU A 129 -2.56 -0.24 9.61
N ASN A 130 -2.02 0.96 9.37
CA ASN A 130 -0.97 1.15 8.38
C ASN A 130 0.32 0.45 8.81
N SER A 131 0.76 0.61 10.06
CA SER A 131 1.94 -0.09 10.57
C SER A 131 1.80 -1.60 10.48
N ALA A 132 0.64 -2.14 10.85
CA ALA A 132 0.32 -3.55 10.67
C ALA A 132 0.39 -3.97 9.20
N PHE A 133 -0.19 -3.18 8.28
CA PHE A 133 -0.14 -3.45 6.85
C PHE A 133 1.30 -3.48 6.31
N GLN A 134 2.14 -2.51 6.69
CA GLN A 134 3.52 -2.43 6.18
C GLN A 134 4.38 -3.62 6.60
N VAL A 135 4.29 -4.08 7.86
CA VAL A 135 5.04 -5.27 8.29
C VAL A 135 4.54 -6.54 7.60
N TYR A 136 3.25 -6.65 7.31
CA TYR A 136 2.68 -7.77 6.53
C TYR A 136 3.11 -7.74 5.06
N GLU A 137 3.19 -6.56 4.43
CA GLU A 137 3.71 -6.41 3.07
C GLU A 137 5.21 -6.72 2.97
N ALA A 138 6.00 -6.27 3.95
CA ALA A 138 7.42 -6.61 4.04
C ALA A 138 7.62 -8.14 4.15
N MET A 139 6.82 -8.82 4.96
CA MET A 139 6.86 -10.28 5.06
C MET A 139 6.42 -10.98 3.77
N ASN A 140 5.41 -10.45 3.06
CA ASN A 140 4.99 -10.97 1.76
C ASN A 140 6.13 -10.86 0.74
N ALA A 141 6.83 -9.71 0.71
CA ALA A 141 7.98 -9.50 -0.15
C ALA A 141 9.15 -10.42 0.22
N GLY A 142 9.47 -10.53 1.51
CA GLY A 142 10.55 -11.37 2.02
C GLY A 142 10.35 -12.85 1.72
N LEU A 143 9.16 -13.39 2.00
CA LEU A 143 8.81 -14.78 1.64
C LEU A 143 8.97 -15.04 0.14
N ARG A 144 8.46 -14.14 -0.71
CA ARG A 144 8.62 -14.28 -2.17
C ARG A 144 10.08 -14.25 -2.60
N SER A 145 10.90 -13.40 -1.97
CA SER A 145 12.34 -13.35 -2.29
C SER A 145 13.02 -14.70 -2.02
N LEU A 146 12.61 -15.40 -0.96
CA LEU A 146 13.09 -16.74 -0.58
C LEU A 146 12.54 -17.87 -1.47
N GLY A 147 11.68 -17.55 -2.46
CA GLY A 147 11.12 -18.53 -3.39
C GLY A 147 9.76 -19.08 -2.97
N GLU A 148 9.13 -18.56 -1.91
CA GLU A 148 7.76 -18.96 -1.57
C GLU A 148 6.79 -18.56 -2.67
N THR A 149 6.04 -19.54 -3.17
CA THR A 149 5.09 -19.33 -4.26
C THR A 149 3.74 -18.85 -3.71
N PRO A 150 2.91 -18.16 -4.51
CA PRO A 150 1.56 -17.75 -4.10
C PRO A 150 0.63 -18.90 -3.66
N LYS A 151 0.98 -20.15 -3.99
CA LYS A 151 0.27 -21.36 -3.57
C LYS A 151 0.81 -21.94 -2.25
N GLY A 152 1.97 -21.48 -1.78
CA GLY A 152 2.57 -21.88 -0.51
C GLY A 152 1.64 -21.56 0.67
N LYS A 153 1.58 -22.48 1.64
CA LYS A 153 0.64 -22.39 2.78
C LYS A 153 0.84 -21.10 3.58
N ILE A 154 2.09 -20.75 3.87
CA ILE A 154 2.45 -19.56 4.66
C ILE A 154 2.04 -18.29 3.89
N LEU A 155 2.49 -18.16 2.64
CA LEU A 155 2.22 -16.96 1.84
C LEU A 155 0.72 -16.77 1.57
N ARG A 156 -0.03 -17.85 1.34
CA ARG A 156 -1.48 -17.78 1.11
C ARG A 156 -2.23 -17.30 2.36
N SER A 157 -1.87 -17.79 3.54
CA SER A 157 -2.44 -17.33 4.81
C SER A 157 -2.07 -15.87 5.09
N LEU A 158 -0.80 -15.49 4.90
CA LEU A 158 -0.33 -14.12 5.05
C LEU A 158 -1.15 -13.15 4.18
N LYS A 159 -1.34 -13.48 2.90
CA LYS A 159 -2.13 -12.66 1.96
C LYS A 159 -3.56 -12.44 2.42
N GLY A 160 -4.19 -13.42 3.06
CA GLY A 160 -5.55 -13.26 3.61
C GLY A 160 -5.63 -12.09 4.58
N THR A 161 -4.71 -12.03 5.54
CA THR A 161 -4.62 -10.95 6.52
C THR A 161 -4.15 -9.63 5.87
N THR A 162 -3.18 -9.67 4.96
CA THR A 162 -2.70 -8.48 4.24
C THR A 162 -3.82 -7.80 3.44
N PHE A 163 -4.63 -8.57 2.69
CA PHE A 163 -5.79 -8.01 1.98
C PHE A 163 -6.85 -7.49 2.94
N PHE A 164 -7.01 -8.11 4.11
CA PHE A 164 -7.95 -7.64 5.12
C PHE A 164 -7.52 -6.29 5.70
N LEU A 165 -6.24 -6.15 6.07
CA LEU A 165 -5.66 -4.87 6.50
C LEU A 165 -5.84 -3.77 5.43
N LYS A 166 -5.54 -4.10 4.17
CA LYS A 166 -5.73 -3.17 3.05
C LYS A 166 -7.21 -2.79 2.86
N PHE A 167 -8.14 -3.73 3.03
CA PHE A 167 -9.58 -3.46 3.04
C PHE A 167 -9.97 -2.48 4.16
N GLN A 168 -9.51 -2.70 5.39
CA GLN A 168 -9.77 -1.80 6.52
C GLN A 168 -9.22 -0.39 6.29
N LEU A 169 -7.99 -0.28 5.74
CA LEU A 169 -7.38 1.01 5.40
C LEU A 169 -8.20 1.76 4.35
N ARG A 170 -8.58 1.10 3.25
CA ARG A 170 -9.41 1.71 2.20
C ARG A 170 -10.77 2.13 2.74
N CYS A 171 -11.30 1.36 3.67
CA CYS A 171 -12.54 1.69 4.33
C CYS A 171 -12.46 2.98 5.15
N LYS A 172 -11.41 3.11 5.97
CA LYS A 172 -11.16 4.34 6.73
C LYS A 172 -10.91 5.54 5.83
N ASP A 173 -10.20 5.34 4.73
CA ASP A 173 -9.91 6.37 3.73
C ASP A 173 -11.16 6.75 2.91
N LYS A 174 -12.31 6.09 3.13
CA LYS A 174 -13.56 6.25 2.38
C LYS A 174 -13.40 5.99 0.88
N ASP A 175 -12.37 5.22 0.50
CA ASP A 175 -12.06 4.82 -0.86
C ASP A 175 -12.73 3.49 -1.18
N VAL A 176 -14.03 3.54 -1.52
CA VAL A 176 -14.85 2.33 -1.68
C VAL A 176 -14.76 1.74 -3.09
N THR A 177 -14.89 2.60 -4.11
CA THR A 177 -15.18 2.20 -5.50
C THR A 177 -13.98 2.26 -6.44
N SER A 178 -12.83 2.81 -6.02
CA SER A 178 -11.66 2.85 -6.90
C SER A 178 -11.21 1.44 -7.31
N PRO A 179 -10.44 1.29 -8.40
CA PRO A 179 -9.97 -0.02 -8.85
C PRO A 179 -9.19 -0.82 -7.78
N GLN A 180 -8.61 -0.13 -6.79
CA GLN A 180 -7.92 -0.74 -5.64
C GLN A 180 -8.61 -0.45 -4.30
N GLY A 181 -9.83 0.08 -4.34
CA GLY A 181 -10.63 0.50 -3.19
C GLY A 181 -11.15 -0.67 -2.36
N ALA A 182 -11.94 -0.35 -1.34
CA ALA A 182 -12.40 -1.29 -0.33
C ALA A 182 -13.15 -2.50 -0.95
N LYS A 183 -13.99 -2.29 -1.97
CA LYS A 183 -14.69 -3.40 -2.65
C LYS A 183 -13.71 -4.39 -3.27
N HIS A 184 -12.71 -3.89 -4.00
CA HIS A 184 -11.69 -4.74 -4.62
C HIS A 184 -10.92 -5.55 -3.57
N GLN A 185 -10.47 -4.90 -2.50
CA GLN A 185 -9.71 -5.58 -1.45
C GLN A 185 -10.57 -6.60 -0.70
N MET A 186 -11.83 -6.31 -0.41
CA MET A 186 -12.77 -7.26 0.19
C MET A 186 -12.95 -8.51 -0.68
N LEU A 187 -13.10 -8.37 -2.00
CA LEU A 187 -13.17 -9.52 -2.91
C LEU A 187 -11.86 -10.35 -2.88
N LYS A 188 -10.70 -9.69 -2.72
CA LYS A 188 -9.42 -10.37 -2.53
C LYS A 188 -9.35 -11.11 -1.20
N VAL A 189 -9.89 -10.54 -0.11
CA VAL A 189 -10.02 -11.23 1.19
C VAL A 189 -10.81 -12.52 1.00
N LEU A 190 -12.01 -12.44 0.43
CA LEU A 190 -12.88 -13.61 0.22
C LEU A 190 -12.21 -14.67 -0.67
N LYS A 191 -11.48 -14.27 -1.71
CA LYS A 191 -10.73 -15.18 -2.60
C LYS A 191 -9.55 -15.86 -1.90
N ASN A 192 -8.86 -15.16 -0.99
CA ASN A 192 -7.67 -15.67 -0.29
C ASN A 192 -7.99 -16.17 1.13
N CYS A 193 -9.27 -16.40 1.43
CA CYS A 193 -9.75 -16.86 2.72
C CYS A 193 -9.47 -18.36 2.91
N VAL A 194 -8.24 -18.71 3.31
CA VAL A 194 -7.84 -20.11 3.56
C VAL A 194 -8.37 -20.59 4.89
N GLY A 195 -9.11 -21.70 4.88
CA GLY A 195 -9.68 -22.28 6.10
C GLY A 195 -10.83 -21.47 6.70
N CYS A 196 -11.39 -20.52 5.94
CA CYS A 196 -12.50 -19.70 6.42
C CYS A 196 -13.83 -20.45 6.45
N THR A 197 -14.57 -20.29 7.53
CA THR A 197 -15.95 -20.76 7.66
C THR A 197 -16.92 -19.89 6.85
N ALA A 198 -18.19 -20.32 6.75
CA ALA A 198 -19.24 -19.46 6.21
C ALA A 198 -19.40 -18.17 7.02
N ASP A 199 -19.29 -18.27 8.35
CA ASP A 199 -19.40 -17.14 9.28
C ASP A 199 -18.25 -16.14 9.11
N ASP A 200 -17.03 -16.60 8.84
CA ASP A 200 -15.90 -15.72 8.54
C ASP A 200 -16.21 -14.85 7.33
N LYS A 201 -16.76 -15.44 6.27
CA LYS A 201 -17.12 -14.73 5.04
C LYS A 201 -18.31 -13.79 5.25
N ALA A 202 -19.30 -14.20 6.05
CA ALA A 202 -20.44 -13.37 6.40
C ALA A 202 -19.99 -12.13 7.18
N GLU A 203 -19.06 -12.29 8.13
CA GLU A 203 -18.52 -11.17 8.90
C GLU A 203 -17.73 -10.19 8.03
N VAL A 204 -16.91 -10.69 7.08
CA VAL A 204 -16.24 -9.80 6.10
C VAL A 204 -17.27 -9.00 5.30
N LYS A 205 -18.37 -9.61 4.86
CA LYS A 205 -19.44 -8.91 4.13
C LYS A 205 -20.17 -7.89 5.01
N LYS A 206 -20.41 -8.21 6.28
CA LYS A 206 -21.00 -7.29 7.25
C LYS A 206 -20.10 -6.06 7.48
N LEU A 207 -18.80 -6.27 7.64
CA LEU A 207 -17.83 -5.17 7.73
C LEU A 207 -17.79 -4.34 6.45
N ALA A 208 -17.91 -4.99 5.29
CA ALA A 208 -17.98 -4.30 4.01
C ALA A 208 -19.29 -3.48 3.85
N ALA A 209 -20.41 -3.97 4.35
CA ALA A 209 -21.65 -3.18 4.40
C ALA A 209 -21.50 -1.93 5.30
N ALA A 210 -20.87 -2.07 6.47
CA ALA A 210 -20.52 -0.93 7.33
C ALA A 210 -19.56 0.07 6.65
N CYS A 211 -18.82 -0.40 5.64
CA CYS A 211 -17.96 0.40 4.78
C CYS A 211 -18.70 1.10 3.62
N GLY A 212 -20.00 0.91 3.48
CA GLY A 212 -20.79 1.43 2.34
C GLY A 212 -20.74 0.56 1.09
N ILE A 213 -20.27 -0.69 1.17
CA ILE A 213 -20.31 -1.65 0.06
C ILE A 213 -21.63 -2.43 0.14
N THR A 214 -22.55 -2.14 -0.78
CA THR A 214 -23.86 -2.80 -0.86
C THR A 214 -23.92 -3.94 -1.89
N ASP A 215 -23.02 -3.91 -2.88
CA ASP A 215 -22.93 -4.92 -3.92
C ASP A 215 -21.67 -5.78 -3.75
N PHE A 216 -21.87 -7.07 -3.50
CA PHE A 216 -20.82 -8.08 -3.32
C PHE A 216 -20.55 -8.89 -4.59
N SER A 217 -21.21 -8.58 -5.70
CA SER A 217 -20.93 -9.23 -6.97
C SER A 217 -19.52 -8.88 -7.47
N LYS A 218 -18.93 -9.82 -8.21
CA LYS A 218 -17.64 -9.61 -8.85
C LYS A 218 -17.87 -8.60 -10.00
N PRO A 219 -17.08 -7.52 -10.10
CA PRO A 219 -17.12 -6.65 -11.27
C PRO A 219 -16.72 -7.41 -12.53
#